data_AF-A0A2N7IGQ8-F1
#
_entry.id   AF-A0A2N7IGQ8-F1
#
_cell.length_a   1.000
_cell.length_b   1.000
_cell.length_c   1.000
_cell.angle_alpha   90.00
_cell.angle_beta   90.00
_cell.angle_gamma   90.00
#
_symmetry.space_group_name_H-M   'P 1'
#
loop_
_entity.id
_entity.type
_entity.pdbx_description
1 polymer ?
#
loop_
_entity_poly.entity_id
_entity_poly.type
_entity_poly.pdbx_seq_one_letter_code
_entity_poly.pdbx_strand_id
1 'polypeptide(L)'
;MSLGTIVVEEVNLILKVDDFVETVAIVLTALCTFLAARAAMRSAEISKTQLLASQTNADQVNFFGLLDALEKAHGIRFLTRGALYEELKDLDSYLDLYKSKSAVANTTIDSVIKFDSEVKSRPNFVGRLGKSPVLFETYFDYAKEVSLLFQFDFNIPEENDFVVLDPIGIKVPVYERDPDKIVYIVDAVANEILGYKNSGYHLLGIGVTRRRDGEYFEAFYNEYKDSQSGEYQYVEAKG
;
A
#
# COMPACT_ATOMS: atom_id res chain seq x y z
N MET A 1 96.62 -8.46 6.59
CA MET A 1 95.38 -7.66 6.45
C MET A 1 95.37 -6.65 7.60
N SER A 2 95.12 -5.37 7.30
CA SER A 2 95.14 -4.28 8.28
C SER A 2 93.87 -4.34 9.14
N LEU A 3 93.98 -4.12 10.46
CA LEU A 3 92.84 -4.02 11.39
C LEU A 3 91.76 -3.05 10.89
N GLY A 4 92.14 -2.01 10.15
CA GLY A 4 91.19 -1.03 9.60
C GLY A 4 90.25 -1.57 8.53
N THR A 5 90.59 -2.67 7.85
CA THR A 5 89.72 -3.28 6.82
C THR A 5 88.62 -4.15 7.45
N ILE A 6 88.95 -4.84 8.55
CA ILE A 6 88.00 -5.72 9.27
C ILE A 6 86.92 -4.89 9.98
N VAL A 7 87.30 -3.76 10.60
CA VAL A 7 86.35 -2.85 11.27
C VAL A 7 85.36 -2.21 10.28
N VAL A 8 85.80 -1.93 9.05
CA VAL A 8 84.94 -1.34 8.01
C VAL A 8 83.95 -2.37 7.45
N GLU A 9 84.34 -3.64 7.30
CA GLU A 9 83.43 -4.71 6.88
C GLU A 9 82.38 -5.04 7.96
N GLU A 10 82.76 -5.08 9.24
CA GLU A 10 81.83 -5.35 10.35
C GLU A 10 80.79 -4.22 10.52
N VAL A 11 81.21 -2.95 10.46
CA VAL A 11 80.29 -1.81 10.56
C VAL A 11 79.31 -1.76 9.37
N ASN A 12 79.76 -2.11 8.17
CA ASN A 12 78.92 -2.14 6.97
C ASN A 12 77.94 -3.34 6.98
N LEU A 13 78.30 -4.44 7.66
CA LEU A 13 77.40 -5.57 7.90
C LEU A 13 76.30 -5.21 8.90
N ILE A 14 76.66 -4.52 10.00
CA ILE A 14 75.71 -4.06 11.03
C ILE A 14 74.69 -3.09 10.43
N LEU A 15 75.15 -2.11 9.64
CA LEU A 15 74.26 -1.15 8.95
C LEU A 15 73.27 -1.85 8.00
N LYS A 16 73.69 -2.89 7.28
CA LYS A 16 72.80 -3.67 6.39
C LYS A 16 71.78 -4.52 7.15
N VAL A 17 72.11 -4.98 8.35
CA VAL A 17 71.18 -5.73 9.21
C VAL A 17 70.14 -4.79 9.80
N ASP A 18 70.50 -3.58 10.22
CA ASP A 18 69.56 -2.56 10.68
C ASP A 18 68.58 -2.16 9.55
N ASP A 19 69.08 -1.88 8.34
CA ASP A 19 68.23 -1.57 7.18
C ASP A 19 67.26 -2.73 6.85
N PHE A 20 67.71 -3.98 7.00
CA PHE A 20 66.87 -5.16 6.78
C PHE A 20 65.79 -5.30 7.86
N VAL A 21 66.13 -5.11 9.14
CA VAL A 21 65.18 -5.17 10.26
C VAL A 21 64.13 -4.06 10.15
N GLU A 22 64.55 -2.85 9.79
CA GLU A 22 63.65 -1.73 9.54
C GLU A 22 62.70 -2.03 8.36
N THR A 23 63.22 -2.55 7.25
CA THR A 23 62.40 -2.95 6.10
C THR A 23 61.38 -4.04 6.47
N VAL A 24 61.79 -5.06 7.24
CA VAL A 24 60.89 -6.11 7.71
C VAL A 24 59.82 -5.54 8.65
N ALA A 25 60.18 -4.62 9.54
CA ALA A 25 59.23 -3.95 10.44
C ALA A 25 58.21 -3.11 9.67
N ILE A 26 58.64 -2.39 8.62
CA ILE A 26 57.76 -1.61 7.73
C ILE A 26 56.79 -2.54 7.00
N VAL A 27 57.28 -3.65 6.42
CA VAL A 27 56.44 -4.63 5.72
C VAL A 27 55.42 -5.28 6.66
N LEU A 28 55.83 -5.66 7.87
CA LEU A 28 54.94 -6.21 8.89
C LEU A 28 53.89 -5.19 9.34
N THR A 29 54.29 -3.95 9.54
CA THR A 29 53.37 -2.86 9.92
C THR A 29 52.36 -2.59 8.81
N ALA A 30 52.80 -2.56 7.55
CA ALA A 30 51.93 -2.41 6.38
C ALA A 30 50.95 -3.59 6.24
N LEU A 31 51.41 -4.82 6.44
CA LEU A 31 50.58 -6.03 6.41
C LEU A 31 49.54 -6.02 7.55
N CYS A 32 49.94 -5.69 8.77
CA CYS A 32 49.02 -5.59 9.91
C CYS A 32 47.99 -4.47 9.70
N THR A 33 48.41 -3.33 9.17
CA THR A 33 47.51 -2.20 8.83
C THR A 33 46.52 -2.60 7.74
N PHE A 34 46.96 -3.32 6.71
CA PHE A 34 46.10 -3.85 5.65
C PHE A 34 45.07 -4.85 6.19
N LEU A 35 45.49 -5.77 7.06
CA LEU A 35 44.59 -6.74 7.70
C LEU A 35 43.57 -6.05 8.62
N ALA A 36 44.01 -5.05 9.40
CA ALA A 36 43.12 -4.25 10.24
C ALA A 36 42.10 -3.46 9.40
N ALA A 37 42.53 -2.82 8.31
CA ALA A 37 41.65 -2.13 7.39
C ALA A 37 40.62 -3.07 6.74
N ARG A 38 41.05 -4.28 6.34
CA ARG A 38 40.15 -5.31 5.78
C ARG A 38 39.13 -5.82 6.81
N ALA A 39 39.55 -6.00 8.06
CA ALA A 39 38.64 -6.37 9.15
C ALA A 39 37.62 -5.25 9.45
N ALA A 40 38.07 -4.00 9.45
CA ALA A 40 37.19 -2.83 9.62
C ALA A 40 36.17 -2.70 8.48
N MET A 41 36.56 -2.92 7.22
CA MET A 41 35.64 -2.95 6.08
C MET A 41 34.56 -4.02 6.24
N ARG A 42 34.95 -5.27 6.57
CA ARG A 42 33.96 -6.33 6.83
C ARG A 42 33.02 -5.99 7.98
N SER A 43 33.53 -5.40 9.06
CA SER A 43 32.72 -4.95 10.19
C SER A 43 31.70 -3.87 9.77
N ALA A 44 32.13 -2.92 8.94
CA ALA A 44 31.26 -1.88 8.40
C ALA A 44 30.17 -2.44 7.48
N GLU A 45 30.49 -3.44 6.65
CA GLU A 45 29.52 -4.15 5.80
C GLU A 45 28.46 -4.90 6.64
N ILE A 46 28.90 -5.62 7.68
CA ILE A 46 28.00 -6.30 8.63
C ILE A 46 27.12 -5.28 9.38
N SER A 47 27.70 -4.17 9.83
CA SER A 47 26.96 -3.12 10.53
C SER A 47 25.92 -2.46 9.62
N LYS A 48 26.28 -2.20 8.36
CA LYS A 48 25.35 -1.66 7.35
C LYS A 48 24.19 -2.61 7.08
N THR A 49 24.46 -3.90 6.91
CA THR A 49 23.42 -4.91 6.67
C THR A 49 22.48 -5.06 7.88
N GLN A 50 23.01 -5.05 9.11
CA GLN A 50 22.19 -5.04 10.33
C GLN A 50 21.31 -3.79 10.43
N LEU A 51 21.86 -2.62 10.10
CA LEU A 51 21.12 -1.36 10.13
C LEU A 51 19.98 -1.33 9.10
N LEU A 52 20.24 -1.80 7.88
CA LEU A 52 19.21 -1.95 6.84
C LEU A 52 18.12 -2.94 7.27
N ALA A 53 18.49 -4.10 7.84
CA ALA A 53 17.52 -5.06 8.35
C ALA A 53 16.66 -4.48 9.49
N SER A 54 17.27 -3.72 10.40
CA SER A 54 16.55 -3.04 11.47
C SER A 54 15.58 -1.97 10.94
N GLN A 55 15.97 -1.23 9.91
CA GLN A 55 15.11 -0.24 9.26
C GLN A 55 13.91 -0.90 8.59
N THR A 56 14.13 -1.99 7.84
CA THR A 56 13.04 -2.75 7.20
C THR A 56 12.08 -3.33 8.23
N ASN A 57 12.59 -3.86 9.34
CA ASN A 57 11.73 -4.38 10.41
C ASN A 57 10.88 -3.28 11.06
N ALA A 58 11.48 -2.12 11.35
CA ALA A 58 10.75 -1.00 11.94
C ALA A 58 9.67 -0.48 10.98
N ASP A 59 9.99 -0.36 9.69
CA ASP A 59 9.05 0.05 8.66
C ASP A 59 7.89 -0.96 8.50
N GLN A 60 8.17 -2.26 8.50
CA GLN A 60 7.11 -3.27 8.46
C GLN A 60 6.19 -3.20 9.69
N VAL A 61 6.75 -3.01 10.89
CA VAL A 61 5.96 -2.85 12.13
C VAL A 61 5.07 -1.62 12.06
N ASN A 62 5.58 -0.50 11.56
CA ASN A 62 4.80 0.73 11.40
C ASN A 62 3.68 0.56 10.38
N PHE A 63 3.96 -0.09 9.24
CA PHE A 63 2.95 -0.39 8.24
C PHE A 63 1.83 -1.27 8.81
N PHE A 64 2.17 -2.34 9.53
CA PHE A 64 1.16 -3.18 10.16
C PHE A 64 0.37 -2.45 11.26
N GLY A 65 1.01 -1.53 11.97
CA GLY A 65 0.33 -0.62 12.90
C GLY A 65 -0.69 0.29 12.22
N LEU A 66 -0.39 0.78 11.00
CA LEU A 66 -1.36 1.51 10.17
C LEU A 66 -2.55 0.61 9.81
N LEU A 67 -2.30 -0.61 9.35
CA LEU A 67 -3.36 -1.55 9.00
C LEU A 67 -4.27 -1.84 10.21
N ASP A 68 -3.71 -2.06 11.40
CA ASP A 68 -4.48 -2.24 12.63
C ASP A 68 -5.36 -1.02 12.96
N ALA A 69 -4.88 0.19 12.69
CA ALA A 69 -5.65 1.41 12.91
C ALA A 69 -6.82 1.50 11.92
N LEU A 70 -6.58 1.18 10.64
CA LEU A 70 -7.60 1.19 9.59
C LEU A 70 -8.69 0.15 9.84
N GLU A 71 -8.33 -1.07 10.25
CA GLU A 71 -9.30 -2.12 10.60
C GLU A 71 -10.26 -1.67 11.71
N LYS A 72 -9.72 -1.03 12.75
CA LYS A 72 -10.51 -0.52 13.88
C LYS A 72 -11.37 0.69 13.48
N ALA A 73 -10.81 1.61 12.69
CA ALA A 73 -11.49 2.86 12.34
C ALA A 73 -12.65 2.63 11.36
N HIS A 74 -12.49 1.68 10.43
CA HIS A 74 -13.39 1.51 9.31
C HIS A 74 -14.19 0.20 9.32
N GLY A 75 -13.94 -0.69 10.29
CA GLY A 75 -14.62 -1.97 10.36
C GLY A 75 -14.26 -2.85 9.16
N ILE A 76 -12.98 -2.92 8.82
CA ILE A 76 -12.45 -3.78 7.76
C ILE A 76 -11.46 -4.80 8.35
N ARG A 77 -11.03 -5.75 7.54
CA ARG A 77 -10.00 -6.73 7.89
C ARG A 77 -9.09 -6.97 6.70
N PHE A 78 -7.78 -6.81 6.88
CA PHE A 78 -6.82 -7.19 5.85
C PHE A 78 -6.61 -8.71 5.81
N LEU A 79 -6.61 -9.27 4.61
CA LEU A 79 -6.51 -10.70 4.36
C LEU A 79 -5.06 -11.18 4.36
N THR A 80 -4.18 -10.43 3.70
CA THR A 80 -2.80 -10.84 3.43
C THR A 80 -1.82 -9.68 3.62
N ARG A 81 -1.73 -9.17 4.85
CA ARG A 81 -0.90 -8.01 5.25
C ARG A 81 0.55 -8.05 4.75
N GLY A 82 1.19 -9.23 4.82
CA GLY A 82 2.56 -9.42 4.37
C GLY A 82 2.71 -9.30 2.85
N ALA A 83 1.76 -9.84 2.08
CA ALA A 83 1.74 -9.71 0.62
C ALA A 83 1.51 -8.26 0.22
N LEU A 84 0.51 -7.60 0.82
CA LEU A 84 0.25 -6.18 0.60
C LEU A 84 1.49 -5.30 0.85
N TYR A 85 2.22 -5.53 1.94
CA TYR A 85 3.46 -4.79 2.22
C TYR A 85 4.54 -4.99 1.15
N GLU A 86 4.71 -6.22 0.67
CA GLU A 86 5.69 -6.54 -0.37
C GLU A 86 5.29 -5.97 -1.74
N GLU A 87 4.01 -6.03 -2.08
CA GLU A 87 3.46 -5.51 -3.34
C GLU A 87 3.48 -3.98 -3.40
N LEU A 88 3.26 -3.29 -2.28
CA LEU A 88 3.35 -1.82 -2.18
C LEU A 88 4.78 -1.26 -2.37
N LYS A 89 5.79 -2.12 -2.56
CA LYS A 89 7.10 -1.66 -3.04
C LYS A 89 7.01 -1.07 -4.45
N ASP A 90 6.00 -1.47 -5.23
CA ASP A 90 5.64 -0.87 -6.52
C ASP A 90 4.46 0.11 -6.35
N LEU A 91 4.71 1.19 -5.61
CA LEU A 91 3.71 2.18 -5.25
C LEU A 91 3.05 2.83 -6.47
N ASP A 92 3.82 3.10 -7.52
CA ASP A 92 3.33 3.80 -8.71
C ASP A 92 2.29 2.94 -9.46
N SER A 93 2.55 1.63 -9.58
CA SER A 93 1.60 0.68 -10.17
C SER A 93 0.29 0.62 -9.38
N TYR A 94 0.37 0.56 -8.05
CA TYR A 94 -0.80 0.58 -7.16
C TYR A 94 -1.60 1.89 -7.29
N LEU A 95 -0.89 3.01 -7.35
CA LEU A 95 -1.50 4.33 -7.53
C LEU A 95 -2.23 4.43 -8.87
N ASP A 96 -1.63 3.93 -9.95
CA ASP A 96 -2.23 3.96 -11.29
C ASP A 96 -3.44 3.03 -11.39
N LEU A 97 -3.38 1.85 -10.77
CA LEU A 97 -4.54 0.97 -10.65
C LEU A 97 -5.68 1.66 -9.88
N TYR A 98 -5.39 2.25 -8.72
CA TYR A 98 -6.40 2.96 -7.93
C TYR A 98 -7.02 4.14 -8.68
N LYS A 99 -6.20 4.95 -9.38
CA LYS A 99 -6.69 6.04 -10.25
C LYS A 99 -7.60 5.52 -11.37
N SER A 100 -7.20 4.44 -12.02
CA SER A 100 -7.97 3.84 -13.12
C SER A 100 -9.37 3.41 -12.64
N LYS A 101 -9.43 2.70 -11.52
CA LYS A 101 -10.70 2.27 -10.88
C LYS A 101 -11.59 3.45 -10.52
N SER A 102 -11.01 4.48 -9.92
CA SER A 102 -11.74 5.68 -9.51
C SER A 102 -12.24 6.48 -10.72
N ALA A 103 -11.47 6.53 -11.81
CA ALA A 103 -11.87 7.19 -13.06
C ALA A 103 -13.03 6.47 -13.76
N VAL A 104 -13.02 5.13 -13.79
CA VAL A 104 -14.13 4.32 -14.34
C VAL A 104 -15.41 4.59 -13.55
N ALA A 105 -15.35 4.50 -12.22
CA ALA A 105 -16.50 4.76 -11.36
C ALA A 105 -17.04 6.18 -11.55
N ASN A 106 -16.17 7.20 -11.54
CA ASN A 106 -16.56 8.60 -11.75
C ASN A 106 -17.22 8.81 -13.13
N THR A 107 -16.71 8.17 -14.18
CA THR A 107 -17.30 8.28 -15.54
C THR A 107 -18.73 7.72 -15.58
N THR A 108 -18.98 6.58 -14.92
CA THR A 108 -20.32 6.00 -14.83
C THR A 108 -21.25 6.88 -14.01
N ILE A 109 -20.81 7.36 -12.85
CA ILE A 109 -21.56 8.28 -11.98
C ILE A 109 -21.97 9.54 -12.76
N ASP A 110 -21.02 10.20 -13.42
CA ASP A 110 -21.28 11.41 -14.19
C ASP A 110 -22.26 11.17 -15.34
N SER A 111 -22.20 10.00 -15.98
CA SER A 111 -23.12 9.61 -17.05
C SER A 111 -24.55 9.43 -16.53
N VAL A 112 -24.73 8.77 -15.38
CA VAL A 112 -26.05 8.60 -14.73
C VAL A 112 -26.65 9.95 -14.36
N ILE A 113 -25.84 10.85 -13.79
CA ILE A 113 -26.28 12.19 -13.37
C ILE A 113 -26.66 13.03 -14.59
N LYS A 114 -25.82 13.04 -15.63
CA LYS A 114 -26.08 13.78 -16.86
C LYS A 114 -27.40 13.33 -17.47
N PHE A 115 -27.61 12.02 -17.57
CA PHE A 115 -28.85 11.45 -18.08
C PHE A 115 -30.07 11.88 -17.25
N ASP A 116 -30.02 11.77 -15.92
CA ASP A 116 -31.11 12.20 -15.04
C ASP A 116 -31.42 13.71 -15.21
N SER A 117 -30.39 14.55 -15.34
CA SER A 117 -30.57 15.99 -15.57
C SER A 117 -31.23 16.30 -16.91
N GLU A 118 -30.86 15.58 -17.98
CA GLU A 118 -31.44 15.73 -19.31
C GLU A 118 -32.91 15.32 -19.33
N VAL A 119 -33.26 14.22 -18.64
CA VAL A 119 -34.65 13.76 -18.51
C VAL A 119 -35.49 14.79 -17.75
N LYS A 120 -35.01 15.29 -16.59
CA LYS A 120 -35.70 16.32 -15.81
C LYS A 120 -35.93 17.62 -16.57
N SER A 121 -35.04 17.96 -17.51
CA SER A 121 -35.16 19.17 -18.34
C SER A 121 -36.20 19.07 -19.47
N ARG A 122 -36.82 17.91 -19.70
CA ARG A 122 -37.76 17.65 -20.81
C ARG A 122 -39.17 17.34 -20.30
N PRO A 123 -40.07 18.34 -20.19
CA PRO A 123 -41.40 18.17 -19.57
C PRO A 123 -42.36 17.22 -20.30
N ASN A 124 -42.07 16.83 -21.55
CA ASN A 124 -42.88 15.88 -22.33
C ASN A 124 -42.32 14.45 -22.33
N PHE A 125 -41.25 14.18 -21.58
CA PHE A 125 -40.66 12.85 -21.48
C PHE A 125 -41.44 12.03 -20.44
N VAL A 126 -42.56 11.42 -20.87
CA VAL A 126 -43.39 10.54 -20.04
C VAL A 126 -42.84 9.11 -20.15
N GLY A 127 -41.67 8.88 -19.58
CA GLY A 127 -41.11 7.54 -19.38
C GLY A 127 -40.79 7.39 -17.91
N ARG A 128 -41.11 6.23 -17.33
CA ARG A 128 -40.57 5.81 -16.02
C ARG A 128 -39.06 5.59 -16.14
N LEU A 129 -38.30 6.65 -16.35
CA LEU A 129 -36.87 6.66 -16.09
C LEU A 129 -36.74 7.21 -14.67
N GLY A 130 -37.19 6.38 -13.72
CA GLY A 130 -36.89 6.60 -12.31
C GLY A 130 -35.38 6.57 -12.10
N LYS A 131 -34.95 6.93 -10.90
CA LYS A 131 -33.54 6.86 -10.50
C LYS A 131 -32.98 5.47 -10.80
N SER A 132 -31.78 5.43 -11.37
CA SER A 132 -31.15 4.18 -11.85
C SER A 132 -30.43 3.48 -10.69
N PRO A 133 -30.54 2.14 -10.56
CA PRO A 133 -29.74 1.37 -9.59
C PRO A 133 -28.24 1.47 -9.87
N VAL A 134 -27.86 1.80 -11.10
CA VAL A 134 -26.48 1.87 -11.62
C VAL A 134 -25.55 2.73 -10.76
N LEU A 135 -26.07 3.78 -10.12
CA LEU A 135 -25.25 4.60 -9.23
C LEU A 135 -24.71 3.79 -8.05
N PHE A 136 -25.58 2.97 -7.43
CA PHE A 136 -25.21 2.14 -6.29
C PHE A 136 -24.47 0.88 -6.70
N GLU A 137 -24.83 0.27 -7.83
CA GLU A 137 -24.02 -0.78 -8.47
C GLU A 137 -22.57 -0.31 -8.62
N THR A 138 -22.37 0.92 -9.13
CA THR A 138 -21.03 1.52 -9.29
C THR A 138 -20.30 1.68 -7.96
N TYR A 139 -20.99 2.10 -6.89
CA TYR A 139 -20.37 2.20 -5.56
C TYR A 139 -19.96 0.85 -5.00
N PHE A 140 -20.79 -0.19 -5.17
CA PHE A 140 -20.47 -1.54 -4.70
C PHE A 140 -19.37 -2.19 -5.53
N ASP A 141 -19.38 -2.03 -6.85
CA ASP A 141 -18.30 -2.49 -7.73
C ASP A 141 -16.98 -1.78 -7.44
N TYR A 142 -17.01 -0.47 -7.21
CA TYR A 142 -15.83 0.27 -6.81
C TYR A 142 -15.27 -0.25 -5.48
N ALA A 143 -16.14 -0.47 -4.48
CA ALA A 143 -15.74 -1.03 -3.20
C ALA A 143 -15.12 -2.42 -3.37
N LYS A 144 -15.74 -3.30 -4.18
CA LYS A 144 -15.20 -4.62 -4.54
C LYS A 144 -13.81 -4.51 -5.13
N GLU A 145 -13.65 -3.70 -6.16
CA GLU A 145 -12.40 -3.60 -6.88
C GLU A 145 -11.24 -3.05 -6.05
N VAL A 146 -11.51 -2.07 -5.20
CA VAL A 146 -10.50 -1.48 -4.32
C VAL A 146 -10.22 -2.40 -3.13
N SER A 147 -11.23 -3.09 -2.59
CA SER A 147 -11.05 -4.11 -1.55
C SER A 147 -10.14 -5.24 -2.01
N LEU A 148 -10.30 -5.68 -3.26
CA LEU A 148 -9.41 -6.66 -3.88
C LEU A 148 -8.00 -6.12 -4.11
N LEU A 149 -7.88 -4.87 -4.57
CA LEU A 149 -6.58 -4.23 -4.80
C LEU A 149 -5.77 -4.13 -3.51
N PHE A 150 -6.40 -3.71 -2.40
CA PHE A 150 -5.75 -3.56 -1.10
C PHE A 150 -5.94 -4.76 -0.17
N GLN A 151 -6.47 -5.87 -0.68
CA GLN A 151 -6.61 -7.15 0.00
C GLN A 151 -7.30 -7.05 1.37
N PHE A 152 -8.46 -6.38 1.43
CA PHE A 152 -9.27 -6.30 2.65
C PHE A 152 -10.72 -6.72 2.40
N ASP A 153 -11.38 -7.17 3.45
CA ASP A 153 -12.82 -7.45 3.50
C ASP A 153 -13.50 -6.52 4.51
N PHE A 154 -14.81 -6.34 4.37
CA PHE A 154 -15.61 -5.60 5.33
C PHE A 154 -16.04 -6.50 6.49
N ASN A 155 -15.92 -6.00 7.70
CA ASN A 155 -16.53 -6.61 8.87
C ASN A 155 -17.99 -6.11 8.94
N ILE A 156 -18.93 -7.03 8.76
CA ILE A 156 -20.36 -6.73 8.68
C ILE A 156 -21.02 -7.26 9.96
N PRO A 157 -21.44 -6.38 10.88
CA PRO A 157 -22.24 -6.77 12.04
C PRO A 157 -23.53 -7.47 11.61
N GLU A 158 -24.05 -8.38 12.43
CA GLU A 158 -25.24 -9.18 12.10
C GLU A 158 -26.50 -8.32 11.92
N GLU A 159 -26.52 -7.15 12.57
CA GLU A 159 -27.58 -6.14 12.53
C GLU A 159 -27.53 -5.24 11.29
N ASN A 160 -26.55 -5.39 10.41
CA ASN A 160 -26.41 -4.55 9.23
C ASN A 160 -26.73 -5.30 7.93
N ASP A 161 -27.51 -4.65 7.09
CA ASP A 161 -27.75 -5.08 5.71
C ASP A 161 -26.44 -5.11 4.93
N PHE A 162 -26.39 -5.98 3.92
CA PHE A 162 -25.24 -6.06 3.01
C PHE A 162 -25.61 -6.52 1.62
N VAL A 163 -24.73 -6.23 0.67
CA VAL A 163 -24.81 -6.73 -0.70
C VAL A 163 -23.75 -7.81 -0.88
N VAL A 164 -24.15 -8.96 -1.42
CA VAL A 164 -23.23 -9.98 -1.93
C VAL A 164 -22.99 -9.72 -3.41
N LEU A 165 -21.72 -9.66 -3.78
CA LEU A 165 -21.25 -9.41 -5.15
C LEU A 165 -20.71 -10.69 -5.76
N ASP A 166 -21.44 -11.24 -6.73
CA ASP A 166 -21.05 -12.45 -7.45
C ASP A 166 -20.06 -12.14 -8.59
N PRO A 167 -19.25 -13.13 -9.03
CA PRO A 167 -19.17 -14.51 -8.53
C PRO A 167 -18.20 -14.69 -7.34
N ILE A 168 -17.57 -13.61 -6.86
CA ILE A 168 -16.49 -13.68 -5.87
C ILE A 168 -17.06 -13.86 -4.45
N GLY A 169 -18.34 -13.51 -4.24
CA GLY A 169 -19.01 -13.60 -2.94
C GLY A 169 -18.54 -12.53 -1.95
N ILE A 170 -17.96 -11.43 -2.44
CA ILE A 170 -17.55 -10.30 -1.61
C ILE A 170 -18.80 -9.68 -1.02
N LYS A 171 -18.77 -9.45 0.31
CA LYS A 171 -19.87 -8.83 1.03
C LYS A 171 -19.53 -7.37 1.30
N VAL A 172 -20.44 -6.48 0.97
CA VAL A 172 -20.27 -5.04 1.15
C VAL A 172 -21.40 -4.51 2.03
N PRO A 173 -21.10 -3.86 3.16
CA PRO A 173 -22.12 -3.38 4.08
C PRO A 173 -22.93 -2.25 3.45
N VAL A 174 -24.22 -2.24 3.77
CA VAL A 174 -25.13 -1.16 3.44
C VAL A 174 -25.31 -0.30 4.68
N TYR A 175 -25.18 1.01 4.51
CA TYR A 175 -25.39 1.97 5.58
C TYR A 175 -26.66 2.79 5.27
N GLU A 176 -27.82 2.36 5.75
CA GLU A 176 -29.12 2.97 5.41
C GLU A 176 -29.15 4.51 5.51
N ARG A 177 -28.49 5.06 6.53
CA ARG A 177 -28.45 6.51 6.77
C ARG A 177 -27.45 7.27 5.89
N ASP A 178 -26.46 6.59 5.34
CA ASP A 178 -25.43 7.16 4.47
C ASP A 178 -24.99 6.10 3.46
N PRO A 179 -25.83 5.75 2.47
CA PRO A 179 -25.56 4.59 1.62
C PRO A 179 -24.26 4.69 0.79
N ASP A 180 -23.75 5.90 0.57
CA ASP A 180 -22.46 6.16 -0.09
C ASP A 180 -21.26 6.11 0.86
N LYS A 181 -21.46 5.86 2.16
CA LYS A 181 -20.39 5.74 3.17
C LYS A 181 -19.37 4.68 2.82
N ILE A 182 -19.75 3.67 2.06
CA ILE A 182 -18.83 2.65 1.59
C ILE A 182 -17.69 3.24 0.75
N VAL A 183 -18.01 4.21 -0.12
CA VAL A 183 -17.03 4.93 -0.94
C VAL A 183 -16.04 5.67 -0.05
N TYR A 184 -16.54 6.35 0.98
CA TYR A 184 -15.68 7.04 1.94
C TYR A 184 -14.71 6.11 2.66
N ILE A 185 -15.19 4.95 3.12
CA ILE A 185 -14.34 3.96 3.79
C ILE A 185 -13.22 3.49 2.86
N VAL A 186 -13.60 3.11 1.64
CA VAL A 186 -12.69 2.58 0.63
C VAL A 186 -11.63 3.62 0.24
N ASP A 187 -12.04 4.87 0.01
CA ASP A 187 -11.12 5.97 -0.29
C ASP A 187 -10.21 6.28 0.89
N ALA A 188 -10.71 6.28 2.12
CA ALA A 188 -9.90 6.52 3.31
C ALA A 188 -8.79 5.46 3.44
N VAL A 189 -9.15 4.19 3.29
CA VAL A 189 -8.21 3.07 3.37
C VAL A 189 -7.15 3.16 2.26
N ALA A 190 -7.57 3.34 1.01
CA ALA A 190 -6.66 3.47 -0.12
C ALA A 190 -5.69 4.65 0.07
N ASN A 191 -6.21 5.80 0.49
CA ASN A 191 -5.40 7.01 0.66
C ASN A 191 -4.35 6.88 1.77
N GLU A 192 -4.71 6.28 2.90
CA GLU A 192 -3.79 6.06 4.01
C GLU A 192 -2.70 5.05 3.64
N ILE A 193 -3.05 3.95 2.96
CA ILE A 193 -2.09 2.95 2.50
C ILE A 193 -1.11 3.53 1.47
N LEU A 194 -1.63 4.20 0.44
CA LEU A 194 -0.81 4.82 -0.60
C LEU A 194 0.03 5.99 -0.04
N GLY A 195 -0.50 6.71 0.95
CA GLY A 195 0.18 7.79 1.65
C GLY A 195 1.31 7.31 2.58
N TYR A 196 1.28 6.04 3.02
CA TYR A 196 2.26 5.48 3.96
C TYR A 196 3.72 5.67 3.50
N LYS A 197 3.98 5.43 2.21
CA LYS A 197 5.33 5.51 1.62
C LYS A 197 5.69 6.89 1.09
N ASN A 198 4.72 7.80 1.00
CA ASN A 198 4.92 9.07 0.32
C ASN A 198 4.20 10.21 1.06
N SER A 199 4.83 10.67 2.14
CA SER A 199 4.32 11.73 3.03
C SER A 199 4.09 13.09 2.36
N GLY A 200 4.48 13.25 1.09
CA GLY A 200 4.20 14.44 0.27
C GLY A 200 3.00 14.32 -0.67
N TYR A 201 2.41 13.12 -0.81
CA TYR A 201 1.23 12.92 -1.65
C TYR A 201 -0.04 13.08 -0.82
N HIS A 202 -0.64 14.25 -0.91
CA HIS A 202 -2.05 14.40 -0.59
C HIS A 202 -2.85 13.89 -1.80
N LEU A 203 -3.40 12.69 -1.70
CA LEU A 203 -4.26 12.07 -2.73
C LEU A 203 -5.65 12.75 -2.84
N LEU A 204 -5.74 14.01 -2.42
CA LEU A 204 -6.94 14.82 -2.46
C LEU A 204 -7.47 14.87 -3.91
N GLY A 205 -8.65 14.28 -4.11
CA GLY A 205 -9.35 14.29 -5.40
C GLY A 205 -9.05 13.12 -6.34
N ILE A 206 -8.35 12.07 -5.89
CA ILE A 206 -8.12 10.85 -6.71
C ILE A 206 -9.23 9.80 -6.52
N GLY A 207 -10.01 9.90 -5.44
CA GLY A 207 -11.12 8.99 -5.12
C GLY A 207 -12.41 9.25 -5.89
N VAL A 208 -13.46 8.52 -5.51
CA VAL A 208 -14.77 8.60 -6.16
C VAL A 208 -15.58 9.77 -5.61
N THR A 209 -16.25 10.50 -6.51
CA THR A 209 -17.09 11.63 -6.15
C THR A 209 -18.37 11.13 -5.49
N ARG A 210 -18.45 11.35 -4.18
CA ARG A 210 -19.62 11.08 -3.35
C ARG A 210 -20.81 11.96 -3.71
N ARG A 211 -22.02 11.38 -3.79
CA ARG A 211 -23.28 12.11 -4.00
C ARG A 211 -24.33 11.61 -3.01
N ARG A 212 -24.87 12.52 -2.19
CA ARG A 212 -25.90 12.21 -1.20
C ARG A 212 -27.28 12.30 -1.83
N ASP A 213 -27.69 11.24 -2.51
CA ASP A 213 -29.03 11.14 -3.07
C ASP A 213 -29.65 9.78 -2.70
N GLY A 214 -30.22 9.70 -1.50
CA GLY A 214 -30.78 8.45 -0.95
C GLY A 214 -31.86 7.79 -1.82
N GLU A 215 -32.54 8.55 -2.68
CA GLU A 215 -33.54 8.00 -3.59
C GLU A 215 -32.93 7.15 -4.74
N TYR A 216 -31.62 7.21 -5.02
CA TYR A 216 -30.98 6.23 -5.94
C TYR A 216 -30.77 4.88 -5.27
N PHE A 217 -30.64 4.85 -3.95
CA PHE A 217 -30.50 3.61 -3.20
C PHE A 217 -31.83 2.84 -3.19
N GLU A 218 -32.95 3.54 -3.10
CA GLU A 218 -34.28 2.92 -3.16
C GLU A 218 -34.52 2.17 -4.48
N ALA A 219 -34.02 2.68 -5.60
CA ALA A 219 -34.08 2.00 -6.89
C ALA A 219 -33.27 0.69 -6.86
N PHE A 220 -32.04 0.74 -6.36
CA PHE A 220 -31.19 -0.44 -6.18
C PHE A 220 -31.84 -1.47 -5.25
N TYR A 221 -32.29 -1.05 -4.06
CA TYR A 221 -32.93 -1.93 -3.10
C TYR A 221 -34.15 -2.64 -3.69
N ASN A 222 -35.04 -1.90 -4.37
CA ASN A 222 -36.23 -2.49 -4.98
C ASN A 222 -35.91 -3.49 -6.10
N GLU A 223 -34.79 -3.31 -6.80
CA GLU A 223 -34.33 -4.23 -7.84
C GLU A 223 -33.72 -5.52 -7.27
N TYR A 224 -32.95 -5.41 -6.19
CA TYR A 224 -32.11 -6.51 -5.70
C TYR A 224 -32.55 -7.19 -4.39
N LYS A 225 -33.53 -6.64 -3.66
CA LYS A 225 -34.04 -7.23 -2.39
C LYS A 225 -34.61 -8.65 -2.52
N ASP A 226 -35.24 -8.94 -3.64
CA ASP A 226 -35.87 -10.25 -3.90
C ASP A 226 -35.01 -11.13 -4.83
N SER A 227 -33.82 -10.64 -5.23
CA SER A 227 -32.91 -11.38 -6.09
C SER A 227 -32.30 -12.56 -5.34
N GLN A 228 -32.48 -13.77 -5.88
CA GLN A 228 -31.86 -15.00 -5.35
C GLN A 228 -30.63 -15.44 -6.15
N SER A 229 -30.33 -14.76 -7.26
CA SER A 229 -29.20 -15.04 -8.14
C SER A 229 -28.95 -13.85 -9.06
N GLY A 230 -27.69 -13.42 -9.19
CA GLY A 230 -27.33 -12.31 -10.07
C GLY A 230 -26.02 -11.67 -9.63
N GLU A 231 -25.56 -10.65 -10.35
CA GLU A 231 -24.33 -9.92 -10.00
C GLU A 231 -24.43 -9.25 -8.61
N TYR A 232 -25.65 -8.91 -8.19
CA TYR A 232 -25.97 -8.30 -6.91
C TYR A 232 -27.09 -9.07 -6.19
N GLN A 233 -26.85 -9.36 -4.92
CA GLN A 233 -27.86 -9.89 -4.01
C GLN A 233 -27.90 -9.03 -2.75
N TYR A 234 -29.05 -8.41 -2.48
CA TYR A 234 -29.27 -7.69 -1.23
C TYR A 234 -29.67 -8.66 -0.12
N VAL A 235 -29.08 -8.51 1.05
CA VAL A 235 -29.38 -9.33 2.23
C VAL A 235 -29.72 -8.41 3.39
N GLU A 236 -30.98 -8.48 3.82
CA GLU A 236 -31.45 -7.79 5.03
C GLU A 236 -30.88 -8.44 6.29
N ALA A 237 -30.51 -7.61 7.25
CA ALA A 237 -30.08 -8.01 8.58
C ALA A 237 -31.16 -8.85 9.26
N LYS A 238 -30.72 -9.80 10.09
CA LYS A 238 -31.66 -10.52 10.98
C LYS A 238 -31.93 -9.62 12.18
N GLY A 239 -33.10 -8.98 12.17
CA GLY A 239 -33.59 -8.18 13.30
C GLY A 239 -33.77 -8.96 14.60
#